data_AF-A0AAE4IQK1-F1
#
_entry.id   AF-A0AAE4IQK1-F1
#
_cell.length_a   1.000
_cell.length_b   1.000
_cell.length_c   1.000
_cell.angle_alpha   90.00
_cell.angle_beta   90.00
_cell.angle_gamma   90.00
#
_symmetry.space_group_name_H-M   'P 1'
#
loop_
_entity.id
_entity.type
_entity.pdbx_description
1 polymer ?
#
loop_
_entity_poly.entity_id
_entity_poly.type
_entity_poly.pdbx_seq_one_letter_code
_entity_poly.pdbx_strand_id
1 'polypeptide(L)'
;MNRKYLFLALTVISVLTWQCTGSKSLSRKADKLQEAGLNEEAADFYYKSLQRNPRNVDAKIGLKQTGKEILESLLNEFYKSYSAEDYRMAVYKYREAKDFQDMCSPFVDLEIPPYYNDYYEESETTYKNNLYEKANELIYEEKYKEADEKLKEIIELDPTFKDAKELASMTTAEPMYQKGVKLYEAKKYRESYAMMKRVIDQKGSYKDAIDYRDNALEEATITIAVSPFDVSSSSQSQIAEKINGSITQSLVNSENPFIKVVDRSNTEKLLEEQRLNMELGTESRVQAGEMLGANMIITGKMMDYSVQSQPIQTSRQPAFEQIKVQKVNPRTKEKYVATEYRKTYYKEYSGSRNITAALQYQVINAETGEVVSGGVINETERDNVNYASRKGGFKNLYPGEFSSSLGGLMKEGKVITSYKAKSQLQSKFTSSKRELRSENQIRADLAQKIAQNIVSKVHEYNPEL
;
A
#
# COMPACT_ATOMS: atom_id res chain seq x y z
N MET A 1 15.61 26.77 -40.01
CA MET A 1 14.78 26.30 -41.14
C MET A 1 14.44 24.83 -40.93
N ASN A 2 13.21 24.44 -41.20
CA ASN A 2 12.49 23.38 -40.48
C ASN A 2 12.92 21.96 -40.83
N ARG A 3 13.32 21.18 -39.81
CA ARG A 3 13.71 19.76 -39.90
C ARG A 3 12.63 18.86 -39.28
N LYS A 4 11.35 19.16 -39.56
CA LYS A 4 10.17 18.48 -38.98
C LYS A 4 9.18 17.89 -40.00
N TYR A 5 9.52 17.84 -41.30
CA TYR A 5 8.61 17.31 -42.33
C TYR A 5 9.19 16.18 -43.21
N LEU A 6 10.35 15.63 -42.85
CA LEU A 6 10.86 14.39 -43.48
C LEU A 6 10.44 13.12 -42.71
N PHE A 7 9.43 13.23 -41.85
CA PHE A 7 8.88 12.16 -41.02
C PHE A 7 7.43 11.78 -41.38
N LEU A 8 6.91 12.30 -42.51
CA LEU A 8 5.48 12.23 -42.83
C LEU A 8 5.14 11.76 -44.27
N ALA A 9 6.05 11.03 -44.92
CA ALA A 9 5.79 10.39 -46.22
C ALA A 9 6.31 8.95 -46.32
N LEU A 10 6.66 8.31 -45.20
CA LEU A 10 7.02 6.88 -45.15
C LEU A 10 6.42 6.17 -43.94
N THR A 11 5.29 6.68 -43.44
CA THR A 11 4.55 6.20 -42.25
C THR A 11 3.09 5.82 -42.59
N VAL A 12 2.79 5.46 -43.85
CA VAL A 12 1.43 5.04 -44.28
C VAL A 12 1.42 3.74 -45.12
N ILE A 13 2.53 3.00 -45.23
CA ILE A 13 2.51 1.59 -45.70
C ILE A 13 3.30 0.74 -44.68
N SER A 14 2.90 0.83 -43.42
CA SER A 14 3.44 0.03 -42.31
C SER A 14 2.36 -0.71 -41.54
N VAL A 15 1.22 -0.97 -42.18
CA VAL A 15 0.15 -1.83 -41.65
C VAL A 15 -0.39 -2.60 -42.85
N LEU A 16 -0.23 -3.94 -42.85
CA LEU A 16 -0.69 -4.96 -43.84
C LEU A 16 0.38 -5.78 -44.58
N THR A 17 1.55 -6.00 -44.00
CA THR A 17 2.25 -7.29 -44.21
C THR A 17 2.68 -7.89 -42.88
N TRP A 18 1.69 -8.32 -42.09
CA TRP A 18 1.84 -9.61 -41.41
C TRP A 18 2.01 -10.67 -42.51
N GLN A 19 3.21 -10.78 -43.08
CA GLN A 19 3.58 -12.04 -43.70
C GLN A 19 3.54 -13.04 -42.55
N CYS A 20 2.51 -13.89 -42.57
CA CYS A 20 2.62 -15.24 -42.05
C CYS A 20 3.92 -15.82 -42.61
N THR A 21 5.02 -15.66 -41.86
CA THR A 21 6.28 -16.32 -42.19
C THR A 21 5.99 -17.80 -41.97
N GLY A 22 5.56 -18.49 -43.03
CA GLY A 22 5.20 -19.89 -42.94
C GLY A 22 6.39 -20.70 -42.43
N SER A 23 6.13 -21.80 -41.73
CA SER A 23 7.17 -22.72 -41.23
C SER A 23 8.26 -23.00 -42.30
N LYS A 24 7.88 -23.24 -43.56
CA LYS A 24 8.83 -23.41 -44.68
C LYS A 24 9.76 -22.22 -44.92
N SER A 25 9.29 -20.99 -44.74
CA SER A 25 10.12 -19.79 -44.90
C SER A 25 11.15 -19.64 -43.78
N LEU A 26 10.80 -20.03 -42.54
CA LEU A 26 11.75 -20.05 -41.44
C LEU A 26 12.81 -21.14 -41.66
N SER A 27 12.40 -22.33 -42.08
CA SER A 27 13.31 -23.42 -42.44
C SER A 27 14.31 -23.00 -43.51
N ARG A 28 13.86 -22.40 -44.61
CA ARG A 28 14.76 -21.90 -45.68
C ARG A 28 15.74 -20.82 -45.22
N LYS A 29 15.34 -20.04 -44.21
CA LYS A 29 16.24 -19.04 -43.62
C LYS A 29 17.28 -19.70 -42.74
N ALA A 30 16.88 -20.70 -41.95
CA ALA A 30 17.79 -21.53 -41.17
C ALA A 30 18.81 -22.25 -42.07
N ASP A 31 18.37 -22.83 -43.19
CA ASP A 31 19.25 -23.50 -44.16
C ASP A 31 20.40 -22.56 -44.60
N LYS A 32 20.08 -21.31 -44.95
CA LYS A 32 21.08 -20.31 -45.35
C LYS A 32 22.04 -19.90 -44.23
N LEU A 33 21.56 -19.88 -42.99
CA LEU A 33 22.39 -19.59 -41.82
C LEU A 33 23.33 -20.76 -41.53
N GLN A 34 22.82 -21.98 -41.63
CA GLN A 34 23.62 -23.19 -41.51
C GLN A 34 24.70 -23.27 -42.60
N GLU A 35 24.36 -22.99 -43.87
CA GLU A 35 25.34 -22.91 -44.97
C GLU A 35 26.43 -21.85 -44.73
N ALA A 36 26.12 -20.80 -43.96
CA ALA A 36 27.06 -19.76 -43.56
C ALA A 36 27.86 -20.09 -42.27
N GLY A 37 27.63 -21.26 -41.66
CA GLY A 37 28.27 -21.68 -40.40
C GLY A 37 27.66 -21.06 -39.13
N LEU A 38 26.53 -20.36 -39.24
CA LEU A 38 25.81 -19.74 -38.13
C LEU A 38 24.84 -20.75 -37.50
N ASN A 39 25.42 -21.78 -36.88
CA ASN A 39 24.70 -22.97 -36.43
C ASN A 39 23.70 -22.68 -35.31
N GLU A 40 24.04 -21.81 -34.35
CA GLU A 40 23.13 -21.43 -33.25
C GLU A 40 21.89 -20.70 -33.77
N GLU A 41 22.09 -19.71 -34.64
CA GLU A 41 20.99 -18.98 -35.25
C GLU A 41 20.17 -19.88 -36.16
N ALA A 42 20.80 -20.79 -36.91
CA ALA A 42 20.12 -21.78 -37.71
C ALA A 42 19.22 -22.68 -36.85
N ALA A 43 19.74 -23.21 -35.74
CA ALA A 43 18.98 -24.04 -34.79
C ALA A 43 17.76 -23.30 -34.23
N ASP A 44 17.89 -22.03 -33.84
CA ASP A 44 16.77 -21.20 -33.37
C ASP A 44 15.69 -21.01 -34.46
N PHE A 45 16.10 -20.74 -35.71
CA PHE A 45 15.14 -20.62 -36.82
C PHE A 45 14.46 -21.95 -37.18
N TYR A 46 15.17 -23.09 -37.10
CA TYR A 46 14.55 -24.40 -37.26
C TYR A 46 13.58 -24.72 -36.11
N TYR A 47 13.95 -24.40 -34.86
CA TYR A 47 13.09 -24.58 -33.70
C TYR A 47 11.78 -23.77 -33.83
N LYS A 48 11.88 -22.48 -34.18
CA LYS A 48 10.71 -21.62 -34.45
C LYS A 48 9.87 -22.13 -35.63
N SER A 49 10.51 -22.70 -36.64
CA SER A 49 9.81 -23.35 -37.76
C SER A 49 8.94 -24.53 -37.28
N LEU A 50 9.47 -25.34 -36.35
CA LEU A 50 8.80 -26.52 -35.80
C LEU A 50 7.72 -26.17 -34.78
N GLN A 51 7.89 -25.10 -34.00
CA GLN A 51 6.81 -24.54 -33.17
C GLN A 51 5.59 -24.15 -34.01
N ARG A 52 5.79 -23.65 -35.24
CA ARG A 52 4.69 -23.29 -36.16
C ARG A 52 4.10 -24.47 -36.90
N ASN A 53 4.93 -25.45 -37.28
CA ASN A 53 4.47 -26.68 -37.89
C ASN A 53 5.37 -27.85 -37.48
N PRO A 54 4.95 -28.64 -36.48
CA PRO A 54 5.71 -29.80 -36.00
C PRO A 54 5.88 -30.91 -37.03
N ARG A 55 5.21 -30.84 -38.19
CA ARG A 55 5.34 -31.80 -39.31
C ARG A 55 6.31 -31.35 -40.39
N ASN A 56 6.99 -30.21 -40.23
CA ASN A 56 7.97 -29.75 -41.20
C ASN A 56 9.23 -30.64 -41.15
N VAL A 57 9.35 -31.55 -42.11
CA VAL A 57 10.44 -32.54 -42.18
C VAL A 57 11.80 -31.87 -42.39
N ASP A 58 11.88 -30.89 -43.29
CA ASP A 58 13.13 -30.16 -43.58
C ASP A 58 13.66 -29.48 -42.31
N ALA A 59 12.78 -28.84 -41.54
CA ALA A 59 13.15 -28.19 -40.29
C ALA A 59 13.55 -29.19 -39.19
N LYS A 60 12.95 -30.39 -39.15
CA LYS A 60 13.39 -31.45 -38.22
C LYS A 60 14.77 -31.96 -38.57
N ILE A 61 15.04 -32.19 -39.84
CA ILE A 61 16.35 -32.65 -40.31
C ILE A 61 17.40 -31.59 -40.00
N GLY A 62 17.12 -30.34 -40.36
CA GLY A 62 17.98 -29.19 -40.06
C GLY A 62 18.28 -29.04 -38.58
N LEU A 63 17.25 -28.98 -37.72
CA LEU A 63 17.42 -28.89 -36.27
C LEU A 63 18.22 -30.07 -35.71
N LYS A 64 18.00 -31.29 -36.21
CA LYS A 64 18.74 -32.48 -35.76
C LYS A 64 20.22 -32.39 -36.15
N GLN A 65 20.54 -31.87 -37.33
CA GLN A 65 21.92 -31.74 -37.78
C GLN A 65 22.63 -30.61 -37.03
N THR A 66 22.11 -29.39 -37.07
CA THR A 66 22.71 -28.24 -36.37
C THR A 66 22.72 -28.44 -34.87
N GLY A 67 21.67 -29.06 -34.31
CA GLY A 67 21.59 -29.39 -32.90
C GLY A 67 22.64 -30.41 -32.46
N LYS A 68 22.97 -31.41 -33.29
CA LYS A 68 24.10 -32.31 -32.99
C LYS A 68 25.44 -31.57 -32.95
N GLU A 69 25.69 -30.69 -33.93
CA GLU A 69 26.94 -29.93 -33.98
C GLU A 69 27.09 -28.99 -32.76
N ILE A 70 26.03 -28.29 -32.37
CA ILE A 70 26.02 -27.44 -31.16
C ILE A 70 26.22 -28.29 -29.91
N LEU A 71 25.48 -29.39 -29.77
CA LEU A 71 25.59 -30.28 -28.61
C LEU A 71 27.00 -30.87 -28.49
N GLU A 72 27.60 -31.32 -29.59
CA GLU A 72 28.98 -31.80 -29.62
C GLU A 72 29.97 -30.70 -29.24
N SER A 73 29.75 -29.45 -29.66
CA SER A 73 30.58 -28.31 -29.25
C SER A 73 30.51 -28.09 -27.73
N LEU A 74 29.32 -28.08 -27.15
CA LEU A 74 29.12 -27.91 -25.71
C LEU A 74 29.74 -29.06 -24.91
N LEU A 75 29.56 -30.31 -25.36
CA LEU A 75 30.15 -31.49 -24.73
C LEU A 75 31.68 -31.51 -24.86
N ASN A 76 32.24 -31.02 -25.96
CA ASN A 76 33.69 -30.85 -26.12
C ASN A 76 34.24 -29.78 -25.17
N GLU A 77 33.55 -28.66 -24.98
CA GLU A 77 33.93 -27.63 -24.00
C GLU A 77 33.84 -28.15 -22.57
N PHE A 78 32.79 -28.90 -22.25
CA PHE A 78 32.68 -29.63 -21.00
C PHE A 78 33.89 -30.54 -20.76
N TYR A 79 34.20 -31.42 -21.72
CA TYR A 79 35.28 -32.40 -21.57
C TYR A 79 36.66 -31.74 -21.45
N LYS A 80 36.90 -30.66 -22.21
CA LYS A 80 38.11 -29.84 -22.08
C LYS A 80 38.24 -29.25 -20.68
N SER A 81 37.14 -28.71 -20.14
CA SER A 81 37.12 -28.11 -18.80
C SER A 81 37.33 -29.15 -17.71
N TYR A 82 36.65 -30.30 -17.84
CA TYR A 82 36.83 -31.46 -16.96
C TYR A 82 38.29 -31.93 -16.94
N SER A 83 38.88 -32.11 -18.13
CA SER A 83 40.29 -32.55 -18.27
C SER A 83 41.29 -31.53 -17.73
N ALA A 84 40.90 -30.26 -17.65
CA ALA A 84 41.71 -29.17 -17.07
C ALA A 84 41.43 -28.95 -15.57
N GLU A 85 40.60 -29.79 -14.95
CA GLU A 85 40.15 -29.66 -13.55
C GLU A 85 39.41 -28.33 -13.26
N ASP A 86 38.93 -27.62 -14.29
CA ASP A 86 38.01 -26.48 -14.14
C ASP A 86 36.58 -27.02 -13.98
N TYR A 87 36.33 -27.58 -12.79
CA TYR A 87 35.06 -28.23 -12.48
C TYR A 87 33.88 -27.26 -12.51
N ARG A 88 34.09 -25.97 -12.24
CA ARG A 88 33.05 -24.95 -12.39
C ARG A 88 32.58 -24.88 -13.83
N MET A 89 33.52 -24.64 -14.75
CA MET A 89 33.19 -24.51 -16.16
C MET A 89 32.60 -25.82 -16.70
N ALA A 90 33.15 -26.96 -16.29
CA ALA A 90 32.60 -28.27 -16.64
C ALA A 90 31.12 -28.39 -16.22
N VAL A 91 30.79 -28.19 -14.95
CA VAL A 91 29.41 -28.28 -14.46
C VAL A 91 28.45 -27.41 -15.27
N TYR A 92 28.80 -26.13 -15.49
CA TYR A 92 27.92 -25.21 -16.21
C TYR A 92 27.80 -25.54 -17.70
N LYS A 93 28.88 -26.01 -18.35
CA LYS A 93 28.85 -26.42 -19.76
C LYS A 93 28.03 -27.68 -19.99
N TYR A 94 28.08 -28.62 -19.04
CA TYR A 94 27.22 -29.80 -19.09
C TYR A 94 25.75 -29.44 -18.91
N ARG A 95 25.43 -28.57 -17.94
CA ARG A 95 24.06 -28.07 -17.75
C ARG A 95 23.55 -27.33 -18.99
N GLU A 96 24.39 -26.52 -19.63
CA GLU A 96 24.06 -25.86 -20.90
C GLU A 96 23.76 -26.88 -22.02
N ALA A 97 24.59 -27.93 -22.15
CA ALA A 97 24.34 -29.03 -23.07
C ALA A 97 23.01 -29.76 -22.80
N LYS A 98 22.71 -29.98 -21.51
CA LYS A 98 21.48 -30.65 -21.07
C LYS A 98 20.24 -29.79 -21.33
N ASP A 99 20.29 -28.51 -20.99
CA ASP A 99 19.23 -27.55 -21.25
C ASP A 99 18.95 -27.44 -22.76
N PHE A 100 20.00 -27.43 -23.59
CA PHE A 100 19.88 -27.42 -25.04
C PHE A 100 19.25 -28.73 -25.59
N GLN A 101 19.66 -29.88 -25.08
CA GLN A 101 19.05 -31.18 -25.39
C GLN A 101 17.55 -31.17 -25.05
N ASP A 102 17.20 -30.75 -23.83
CA ASP A 102 15.83 -30.72 -23.33
C ASP A 102 14.97 -29.73 -24.14
N MET A 103 15.52 -28.58 -24.53
CA MET A 103 14.87 -27.62 -25.42
C MET A 103 14.50 -28.25 -26.77
N CYS A 104 15.38 -29.07 -27.35
CA CYS A 104 15.19 -29.70 -28.66
C CYS A 104 14.29 -30.94 -28.62
N SER A 105 14.21 -31.62 -27.46
CA SER A 105 13.50 -32.88 -27.23
C SER A 105 12.03 -32.94 -27.73
N PRO A 106 11.23 -31.85 -27.75
CA PRO A 106 9.86 -31.92 -28.27
C PRO A 106 9.78 -32.21 -29.77
N PHE A 107 10.87 -32.00 -30.52
CA PHE A 107 10.87 -32.09 -31.98
C PHE A 107 11.91 -33.06 -32.54
N VAL A 108 13.08 -33.13 -31.91
CA VAL A 108 14.19 -33.99 -32.34
C VAL A 108 14.84 -34.63 -31.12
N ASP A 109 15.34 -35.84 -31.32
CA ASP A 109 16.10 -36.56 -30.31
C ASP A 109 17.60 -36.32 -30.54
N LEU A 110 18.24 -35.76 -29.52
CA LEU A 110 19.69 -35.54 -29.44
C LEU A 110 20.20 -36.40 -28.28
N GLU A 111 21.22 -37.20 -28.54
CA GLU A 111 21.74 -38.16 -27.57
C GLU A 111 23.02 -37.62 -26.92
N ILE A 112 23.07 -37.63 -25.59
CA ILE A 112 24.29 -37.39 -24.82
C ILE A 112 24.84 -38.75 -24.43
N PRO A 113 26.07 -39.12 -24.86
CA PRO A 113 26.66 -40.40 -24.50
C PRO A 113 26.75 -40.60 -22.98
N PRO A 114 26.44 -41.79 -22.43
CA PRO A 114 26.31 -42.00 -20.98
C PRO A 114 27.54 -41.60 -20.15
N TYR A 115 28.75 -41.79 -20.68
CA TYR A 115 30.01 -41.46 -19.97
C TYR A 115 30.14 -39.98 -19.63
N TYR A 116 29.45 -39.08 -20.33
CA TYR A 116 29.43 -37.66 -19.97
C TYR A 116 28.69 -37.39 -18.65
N ASN A 117 27.68 -38.22 -18.31
CA ASN A 117 27.01 -38.10 -17.00
C ASN A 117 27.98 -38.46 -15.88
N ASP A 118 28.76 -39.54 -16.04
CA ASP A 118 29.72 -39.97 -15.01
C ASP A 118 30.75 -38.86 -14.71
N TYR A 119 31.32 -38.25 -15.76
CA TYR A 119 32.25 -37.11 -15.61
C TYR A 119 31.57 -35.87 -15.03
N TYR A 120 30.30 -35.66 -15.34
CA TYR A 120 29.54 -34.55 -14.78
C TYR A 120 29.29 -34.75 -13.29
N GLU A 121 28.86 -35.93 -12.86
CA GLU A 121 28.62 -36.26 -11.45
C GLU A 121 29.90 -36.09 -10.62
N GLU A 122 31.05 -36.51 -11.15
CA GLU A 122 32.36 -36.30 -10.54
C GLU A 122 32.70 -34.79 -10.44
N SER A 123 32.51 -34.05 -11.54
CA SER A 123 32.76 -32.60 -11.59
C SER A 123 31.88 -31.83 -10.61
N GLU A 124 30.59 -32.15 -10.57
CA GLU A 124 29.61 -31.50 -9.70
C GLU A 124 29.92 -31.79 -8.24
N THR A 125 30.25 -33.04 -7.90
CA THR A 125 30.64 -33.43 -6.55
C THR A 125 31.88 -32.67 -6.10
N THR A 126 32.91 -32.63 -6.93
CA THR A 126 34.16 -31.93 -6.62
C THR A 126 33.95 -30.43 -6.50
N TYR A 127 33.20 -29.83 -7.43
CA TYR A 127 32.90 -28.41 -7.42
C TYR A 127 32.10 -27.98 -6.17
N LYS A 128 31.05 -28.72 -5.81
CA LYS A 128 30.26 -28.46 -4.59
C LYS A 128 31.11 -28.57 -3.33
N ASN A 129 32.03 -29.54 -3.25
CA ASN A 129 32.96 -29.65 -2.13
C ASN A 129 33.91 -28.44 -2.04
N ASN A 130 34.49 -28.00 -3.16
CA ASN A 130 35.36 -26.83 -3.21
C ASN A 130 34.62 -25.55 -2.80
N LEU A 131 33.40 -25.34 -3.30
CA LEU A 131 32.55 -24.22 -2.89
C LEU A 131 32.25 -24.26 -1.39
N TYR A 132 31.99 -25.45 -0.86
CA TYR A 132 31.66 -25.65 0.55
C TYR A 132 32.85 -25.35 1.47
N GLU A 133 34.04 -25.84 1.12
CA GLU A 133 35.28 -25.52 1.83
C GLU A 133 35.53 -24.01 1.79
N LYS A 134 35.38 -23.39 0.61
CA LYS A 134 35.59 -21.95 0.47
C LYS A 134 34.59 -21.11 1.27
N ALA A 135 33.33 -21.53 1.31
CA ALA A 135 32.31 -20.88 2.12
C ALA A 135 32.65 -20.94 3.61
N ASN A 136 33.17 -22.07 4.11
CA ASN A 136 33.58 -22.22 5.50
C ASN A 136 34.79 -21.33 5.84
N GLU A 137 35.78 -21.23 4.95
CA GLU A 137 36.89 -20.26 5.11
C GLU A 137 36.36 -18.83 5.23
N LEU A 138 35.46 -18.42 4.32
CA LEU A 138 34.87 -17.08 4.32
C LEU A 138 34.03 -16.82 5.58
N ILE A 139 33.33 -17.84 6.10
CA ILE A 139 32.63 -17.76 7.40
C ILE A 139 33.61 -17.51 8.53
N TYR A 140 34.73 -18.25 8.57
CA TYR A 140 35.76 -18.09 9.58
C TYR A 140 36.41 -16.70 9.54
N GLU A 141 36.54 -16.12 8.35
CA GLU A 141 37.00 -14.73 8.12
C GLU A 141 35.90 -13.67 8.34
N GLU A 142 34.70 -14.05 8.78
CA GLU A 142 33.51 -13.19 8.94
C GLU A 142 33.06 -12.48 7.64
N LYS A 143 33.47 -12.98 6.46
CA LYS A 143 33.05 -12.51 5.15
C LYS A 143 31.73 -13.13 4.72
N TYR A 144 30.70 -12.91 5.55
CA TYR A 144 29.41 -13.59 5.42
C TYR A 144 28.71 -13.40 4.08
N LYS A 145 28.83 -12.22 3.46
CA LYS A 145 28.23 -11.97 2.14
C LYS A 145 28.85 -12.83 1.04
N GLU A 146 30.19 -12.93 1.03
CA GLU A 146 30.91 -13.75 0.05
C GLU A 146 30.64 -15.24 0.30
N ALA A 147 30.55 -15.66 1.56
CA ALA A 147 30.17 -17.02 1.91
C ALA A 147 28.75 -17.39 1.43
N ASP A 148 27.77 -16.50 1.64
CA ASP A 148 26.38 -16.68 1.20
C ASP A 148 26.29 -16.86 -0.32
N GLU A 149 27.08 -16.12 -1.10
CA GLU A 149 27.15 -16.29 -2.56
C GLU A 149 27.59 -17.71 -2.96
N LYS A 150 28.61 -18.27 -2.28
CA LYS A 150 29.08 -19.65 -2.54
C LYS A 150 28.07 -20.70 -2.10
N LEU A 151 27.42 -20.50 -0.95
CA LEU A 151 26.42 -21.43 -0.44
C LEU A 151 25.16 -21.44 -1.30
N LYS A 152 24.73 -20.29 -1.82
CA LYS A 152 23.62 -20.21 -2.77
C LYS A 152 23.91 -20.95 -4.07
N GLU A 153 25.14 -20.84 -4.58
CA GLU A 153 25.56 -21.60 -5.76
C GLU A 153 25.49 -23.12 -5.50
N ILE A 154 25.89 -23.58 -4.31
CA ILE A 154 25.70 -24.99 -3.90
C ILE A 154 24.21 -25.35 -3.86
N ILE A 155 23.35 -24.53 -3.25
CA ILE A 155 21.91 -24.78 -3.11
C ILE A 155 21.21 -24.83 -4.48
N GLU A 156 21.66 -24.02 -5.44
CA GLU A 156 21.16 -24.04 -6.82
C GLU A 156 21.54 -25.30 -7.59
N LEU A 157 22.69 -25.90 -7.27
CA LEU A 157 23.13 -27.18 -7.83
C LEU A 157 22.41 -28.35 -7.12
N ASP A 158 22.39 -28.32 -5.79
CA ASP A 158 21.85 -29.39 -4.96
C ASP A 158 21.37 -28.83 -3.60
N PRO A 159 20.05 -28.64 -3.44
CA PRO A 159 19.48 -28.11 -2.20
C PRO A 159 19.68 -28.99 -0.96
N THR A 160 20.08 -30.26 -1.15
CA THR A 160 20.28 -31.27 -0.09
C THR A 160 21.75 -31.49 0.23
N PHE A 161 22.66 -30.71 -0.38
CA PHE A 161 24.09 -30.86 -0.17
C PHE A 161 24.49 -30.46 1.26
N LYS A 162 24.76 -31.47 2.09
CA LYS A 162 25.19 -31.32 3.49
C LYS A 162 24.26 -30.35 4.25
N ASP A 163 24.84 -29.36 4.91
CA ASP A 163 24.17 -28.30 5.66
C ASP A 163 24.28 -26.92 4.96
N ALA A 164 24.54 -26.88 3.64
CA ALA A 164 24.75 -25.63 2.92
C ALA A 164 23.58 -24.63 3.07
N LYS A 165 22.34 -25.13 3.08
CA LYS A 165 21.14 -24.33 3.32
C LYS A 165 21.10 -23.71 4.72
N GLU A 166 21.55 -24.47 5.72
CA GLU A 166 21.56 -24.04 7.12
C GLU A 166 22.68 -23.01 7.37
N LEU A 167 23.85 -23.22 6.75
CA LEU A 167 24.96 -22.27 6.72
C LEU A 167 24.59 -20.97 6.00
N ALA A 168 23.88 -21.04 4.86
CA ALA A 168 23.44 -19.84 4.15
C ALA A 168 22.52 -18.98 5.04
N SER A 169 21.55 -19.63 5.69
CA SER A 169 20.70 -18.92 6.66
C SER A 169 21.53 -18.29 7.79
N MET A 170 22.54 -18.98 8.31
CA MET A 170 23.44 -18.44 9.33
C MET A 170 24.22 -17.21 8.82
N THR A 171 24.80 -17.27 7.62
CA THR A 171 25.57 -16.14 7.04
C THR A 171 24.73 -14.88 6.86
N THR A 172 23.43 -15.02 6.65
CA THR A 172 22.52 -13.86 6.62
C THR A 172 22.11 -13.36 8.00
N ALA A 173 21.94 -14.27 8.97
CA ALA A 173 21.49 -13.95 10.32
C ALA A 173 22.61 -13.33 11.19
N GLU A 174 23.84 -13.84 11.11
CA GLU A 174 24.95 -13.43 12.00
C GLU A 174 25.29 -11.93 11.92
N PRO A 175 25.43 -11.31 10.74
CA PRO A 175 25.67 -9.86 10.65
C PRO A 175 24.54 -9.03 11.25
N MET A 176 23.28 -9.46 11.05
CA MET A 176 22.11 -8.77 11.60
C MET A 176 22.07 -8.90 13.12
N TYR A 177 22.39 -10.08 13.64
CA TYR A 177 22.52 -10.36 15.07
C TYR A 177 23.59 -9.47 15.70
N GLN A 178 24.82 -9.48 15.18
CA GLN A 178 25.91 -8.63 15.68
C GLN A 178 25.54 -7.15 15.67
N LYS A 179 24.85 -6.68 14.62
CA LYS A 179 24.35 -5.30 14.55
C LYS A 179 23.29 -5.02 15.62
N GLY A 180 22.34 -5.92 15.84
CA GLY A 180 21.30 -5.76 16.85
C GLY A 180 21.87 -5.74 18.28
N VAL A 181 22.90 -6.54 18.56
CA VAL A 181 23.63 -6.50 19.85
C VAL A 181 24.29 -5.13 20.04
N LYS A 182 25.01 -4.63 19.02
CA LYS A 182 25.62 -3.28 19.08
C LYS A 182 24.59 -2.17 19.30
N LEU A 183 23.42 -2.28 18.69
CA LEU A 183 22.31 -1.33 18.91
C LEU A 183 21.76 -1.43 20.34
N TYR A 184 21.67 -2.64 20.90
CA TYR A 184 21.26 -2.86 22.28
C TYR A 184 22.24 -2.23 23.26
N GLU A 185 23.54 -2.48 23.09
CA GLU A 185 24.61 -1.88 23.90
C GLU A 185 24.63 -0.35 23.81
N ALA A 186 24.26 0.20 22.65
CA ALA A 186 24.09 1.63 22.44
C ALA A 186 22.76 2.20 22.97
N LYS A 187 21.96 1.40 23.69
CA LYS A 187 20.62 1.75 24.24
C LYS A 187 19.59 2.16 23.19
N LYS A 188 19.79 1.72 21.95
CA LYS A 188 18.85 1.91 20.83
C LYS A 188 17.90 0.72 20.75
N TYR A 189 17.10 0.54 21.80
CA TYR A 189 16.31 -0.66 22.02
C TYR A 189 15.25 -0.88 20.93
N ARG A 190 14.58 0.17 20.42
CA ARG A 190 13.62 0.03 19.30
C ARG A 190 14.28 -0.48 18.02
N GLU A 191 15.47 0.05 17.70
CA GLU A 191 16.25 -0.41 16.53
C GLU A 191 16.77 -1.84 16.74
N SER A 192 17.23 -2.16 17.95
CA SER A 192 17.70 -3.50 18.32
C SER A 192 16.59 -4.53 18.21
N TYR A 193 15.41 -4.25 18.77
CA TYR A 193 14.19 -5.07 18.65
C TYR A 193 13.89 -5.39 17.19
N ALA A 194 13.91 -4.37 16.31
CA ALA A 194 13.63 -4.55 14.90
C ALA A 194 14.68 -5.41 14.18
N MET A 195 15.97 -5.27 14.54
CA MET A 195 17.03 -6.15 14.01
C MET A 195 16.88 -7.59 14.50
N MET A 196 16.64 -7.79 15.80
CA MET A 196 16.49 -9.12 16.39
C MET A 196 15.27 -9.85 15.87
N LYS A 197 14.17 -9.14 15.64
CA LYS A 197 13.00 -9.70 14.95
C LYS A 197 13.37 -10.25 13.57
N ARG A 198 14.16 -9.52 12.77
CA ARG A 198 14.62 -10.01 11.45
C ARG A 198 15.51 -11.25 11.56
N VAL A 199 16.38 -11.31 12.58
CA VAL A 199 17.20 -12.50 12.86
C VAL A 199 16.32 -13.71 13.13
N ILE A 200 15.28 -13.54 13.95
CA ILE A 200 14.33 -14.61 14.31
C ILE A 200 13.48 -15.01 13.11
N ASP A 201 13.04 -14.06 12.28
CA ASP A 201 12.30 -14.35 11.05
C ASP A 201 13.17 -15.15 10.05
N GLN A 202 14.48 -14.92 10.04
CA GLN A 202 15.44 -15.60 9.16
C GLN A 202 15.85 -16.99 9.67
N LYS A 203 16.12 -17.13 10.98
CA LYS A 203 16.75 -18.34 11.56
C LYS A 203 16.17 -18.73 12.94
N GLY A 204 14.91 -18.42 13.20
CA GLY A 204 14.18 -18.86 14.39
C GLY A 204 14.94 -18.58 15.69
N SER A 205 15.24 -19.64 16.44
CA SER A 205 16.01 -19.59 17.69
C SER A 205 17.52 -19.45 17.44
N TYR A 206 17.93 -18.33 16.84
CA TYR A 206 19.34 -18.05 16.59
C TYR A 206 20.00 -17.42 17.82
N LYS A 207 20.93 -18.16 18.44
CA LYS A 207 21.63 -17.73 19.67
C LYS A 207 20.61 -17.25 20.72
N ASP A 208 20.85 -16.08 21.31
CA ASP A 208 20.03 -15.36 22.27
C ASP A 208 19.23 -14.20 21.62
N ALA A 209 18.98 -14.25 20.30
CA ALA A 209 18.24 -13.20 19.59
C ALA A 209 16.82 -12.98 20.15
N ILE A 210 16.18 -14.05 20.65
CA ILE A 210 14.87 -13.98 21.30
C ILE A 210 14.97 -13.18 22.60
N ASP A 211 15.98 -13.44 23.42
CA ASP A 211 16.19 -12.74 24.69
C ASP A 211 16.52 -11.26 24.45
N TYR A 212 17.40 -10.96 23.49
CA TYR A 212 17.67 -9.56 23.11
C TYR A 212 16.44 -8.85 22.59
N ARG A 213 15.59 -9.51 21.78
CA ARG A 213 14.32 -8.94 21.31
C ARG A 213 13.43 -8.60 22.50
N ASP A 214 13.24 -9.53 23.43
CA ASP A 214 12.30 -9.37 24.53
C ASP A 214 12.78 -8.32 25.54
N ASN A 215 14.08 -8.32 25.88
CA ASN A 215 14.67 -7.29 26.72
C ASN A 215 14.63 -5.92 26.04
N ALA A 216 14.92 -5.84 24.73
CA ALA A 216 14.83 -4.58 24.00
C ALA A 216 13.39 -4.06 23.93
N LEU A 217 12.41 -4.95 23.83
CA LEU A 217 11.01 -4.56 23.90
C LEU A 217 10.67 -3.99 25.27
N GLU A 218 11.09 -4.65 26.34
CA GLU A 218 10.85 -4.21 27.72
C GLU A 218 11.45 -2.81 27.96
N GLU A 219 12.72 -2.60 27.63
CA GLU A 219 13.43 -1.33 27.81
C GLU A 219 12.87 -0.20 26.91
N ALA A 220 12.39 -0.52 25.71
CA ALA A 220 11.79 0.45 24.80
C ALA A 220 10.31 0.78 25.10
N THR A 221 9.65 0.00 25.96
CA THR A 221 8.21 0.11 26.21
C THR A 221 7.93 1.34 27.07
N ILE A 222 7.03 2.20 26.57
CA ILE A 222 6.47 3.29 27.36
C ILE A 222 5.08 2.91 27.85
N THR A 223 4.87 3.10 29.15
CA THR A 223 3.57 2.91 29.79
C THR A 223 2.87 4.26 29.92
N ILE A 224 1.73 4.40 29.25
CA ILE A 224 1.01 5.66 29.10
C ILE A 224 -0.28 5.62 29.92
N ALA A 225 -0.52 6.69 30.65
CA ALA A 225 -1.80 6.92 31.29
C ALA A 225 -2.46 8.20 30.76
N VAL A 226 -3.77 8.12 30.52
CA VAL A 226 -4.59 9.26 30.08
C VAL A 226 -5.28 9.85 31.31
N SER A 227 -5.01 11.12 31.59
CA SER A 227 -5.66 11.84 32.69
C SER A 227 -6.86 12.63 32.18
N PRO A 228 -7.90 12.82 33.01
CA PRO A 228 -9.03 13.67 32.65
C PRO A 228 -8.59 15.07 32.21
N PHE A 229 -9.09 15.56 31.07
CA PHE A 229 -8.85 16.93 30.64
C PHE A 229 -9.57 17.90 31.58
N ASP A 230 -8.89 18.98 31.93
CA ASP A 230 -9.47 20.02 32.76
C ASP A 230 -10.56 20.76 31.98
N VAL A 231 -11.70 20.96 32.62
CA VAL A 231 -12.89 21.59 32.01
C VAL A 231 -13.38 22.74 32.88
N SER A 232 -14.01 23.73 32.24
CA SER A 232 -14.60 24.89 32.90
C SER A 232 -16.14 24.91 32.84
N SER A 233 -16.76 23.95 32.14
CA SER A 233 -18.22 23.83 32.04
C SER A 233 -18.69 22.38 31.89
N SER A 234 -19.97 22.14 32.19
CA SER A 234 -20.60 20.82 32.00
C SER A 234 -20.67 20.39 30.52
N SER A 235 -20.79 21.34 29.59
CA SER A 235 -20.75 21.05 28.15
C SER A 235 -19.37 20.58 27.69
N GLN A 236 -18.30 21.13 28.28
CA GLN A 236 -16.93 20.67 28.03
C GLN A 236 -16.65 19.29 28.63
N SER A 237 -17.21 18.97 29.81
CA SER A 237 -17.06 17.65 30.44
C SER A 237 -17.50 16.51 29.50
N GLN A 238 -18.64 16.65 28.82
CA GLN A 238 -19.15 15.59 27.93
C GLN A 238 -18.26 15.30 26.71
N ILE A 239 -17.59 16.32 26.15
CA ILE A 239 -16.64 16.12 25.04
C ILE A 239 -15.28 15.65 25.56
N ALA A 240 -14.83 16.15 26.72
CA ALA A 240 -13.58 15.74 27.36
C ALA A 240 -13.58 14.25 27.71
N GLU A 241 -14.67 13.73 28.27
CA GLU A 241 -14.83 12.28 28.54
C GLU A 241 -14.74 11.45 27.26
N LYS A 242 -15.36 11.91 26.16
CA LYS A 242 -15.25 11.24 24.86
C LYS A 242 -13.84 11.30 24.29
N ILE A 243 -13.13 12.42 24.42
CA ILE A 243 -11.74 12.55 24.01
C ILE A 243 -10.87 11.57 24.79
N ASN A 244 -11.01 11.51 26.12
CA ASN A 244 -10.28 10.54 26.95
C ASN A 244 -10.51 9.11 26.49
N GLY A 245 -11.78 8.71 26.35
CA GLY A 245 -12.13 7.36 25.88
C GLY A 245 -11.57 7.08 24.49
N SER A 246 -11.63 8.04 23.57
CA SER A 246 -11.07 7.91 22.22
C SER A 246 -9.54 7.82 22.21
N ILE A 247 -8.83 8.57 23.07
CA ILE A 247 -7.37 8.46 23.22
C ILE A 247 -7.01 7.08 23.75
N THR A 248 -7.61 6.66 24.87
CA THR A 248 -7.37 5.35 25.47
C THR A 248 -7.64 4.23 24.46
N GLN A 249 -8.79 4.26 23.78
CA GLN A 249 -9.12 3.25 22.78
C GLN A 249 -8.15 3.26 21.59
N SER A 250 -7.72 4.44 21.13
CA SER A 250 -6.78 4.56 20.01
C SER A 250 -5.38 4.08 20.38
N LEU A 251 -4.94 4.27 21.63
CA LEU A 251 -3.68 3.74 22.13
C LEU A 251 -3.74 2.22 22.33
N VAL A 252 -4.83 1.69 22.92
CA VAL A 252 -5.02 0.25 23.13
C VAL A 252 -5.12 -0.51 21.80
N ASN A 253 -5.79 0.08 20.81
CA ASN A 253 -5.90 -0.50 19.47
C ASN A 253 -4.67 -0.22 18.59
N SER A 254 -3.64 0.44 19.11
CA SER A 254 -2.42 0.65 18.36
C SER A 254 -1.66 -0.67 18.24
N GLU A 255 -1.20 -1.00 17.04
CA GLU A 255 -0.32 -2.14 16.80
C GLU A 255 1.15 -1.85 17.22
N ASN A 256 1.39 -0.73 17.92
CA ASN A 256 2.72 -0.34 18.35
C ASN A 256 3.17 -1.19 19.56
N PRO A 257 4.19 -2.06 19.41
CA PRO A 257 4.60 -2.96 20.48
C PRO A 257 5.24 -2.23 21.67
N PHE A 258 5.69 -0.99 21.47
CA PHE A 258 6.38 -0.19 22.49
C PHE A 258 5.43 0.65 23.35
N ILE A 259 4.11 0.50 23.22
CA ILE A 259 3.13 1.29 23.98
C ILE A 259 2.23 0.34 24.79
N LYS A 260 2.21 0.56 26.09
CA LYS A 260 1.23 -0.03 27.02
C LYS A 260 0.35 1.07 27.58
N VAL A 261 -0.94 0.77 27.77
CA VAL A 261 -1.92 1.73 28.29
C VAL A 261 -2.41 1.26 29.66
N VAL A 262 -2.38 2.14 30.64
CA VAL A 262 -2.94 1.88 31.97
C VAL A 262 -4.35 2.45 32.02
N ASP A 263 -5.34 1.58 32.20
CA ASP A 263 -6.73 1.97 32.40
C ASP A 263 -6.94 2.46 33.83
N ARG A 264 -7.32 3.74 33.97
CA ARG A 264 -7.53 4.42 35.26
C ARG A 264 -8.98 4.40 35.74
N SER A 265 -9.92 3.83 34.99
CA SER A 265 -11.35 3.88 35.29
C SER A 265 -11.74 3.28 36.66
N ASN A 266 -10.90 2.40 37.23
CA ASN A 266 -11.10 1.82 38.57
C ASN A 266 -10.19 2.38 39.68
N THR A 267 -9.20 3.22 39.36
CA THR A 267 -8.22 3.74 40.33
C THR A 267 -8.52 5.16 40.79
N GLU A 268 -9.45 5.87 40.15
CA GLU A 268 -9.89 7.22 40.55
C GLU A 268 -10.42 7.28 41.99
N LYS A 269 -11.11 6.23 42.47
CA LYS A 269 -11.61 6.17 43.85
C LYS A 269 -10.50 6.14 44.90
N LEU A 270 -9.42 5.41 44.62
CA LEU A 270 -8.25 5.33 45.53
C LEU A 270 -7.44 6.64 45.52
N LEU A 271 -7.41 7.31 44.36
CA LEU A 271 -6.74 8.59 44.17
C LEU A 271 -7.51 9.77 44.76
N GLU A 272 -8.84 9.77 44.71
CA GLU A 272 -9.69 10.78 45.38
C GLU A 272 -9.44 10.81 46.88
N GLU A 273 -9.31 9.64 47.52
CA GLU A 273 -9.00 9.50 48.95
C GLU A 273 -7.62 10.06 49.31
N GLN A 274 -6.62 9.96 48.40
CA GLN A 274 -5.29 10.54 48.61
C GLN A 274 -5.18 12.02 48.22
N ARG A 275 -5.97 12.49 47.24
CA ARG A 275 -6.02 13.91 46.82
C ARG A 275 -6.60 14.84 47.88
N LEU A 276 -7.48 14.33 48.74
CA LEU A 276 -7.98 15.08 49.91
C LEU A 276 -6.86 15.44 50.91
N ASN A 277 -5.71 14.77 50.84
CA ASN A 277 -4.56 14.99 51.73
C ASN A 277 -3.38 15.74 51.07
N MET A 278 -3.46 16.07 49.78
CA MET A 278 -2.39 16.75 49.03
C MET A 278 -2.92 18.01 48.33
N GLU A 279 -2.24 19.14 48.49
CA GLU A 279 -2.60 20.43 47.89
C GLU A 279 -2.58 20.38 46.34
N LEU A 280 -3.56 21.03 45.71
CA LEU A 280 -3.90 20.90 44.28
C LEU A 280 -2.83 21.52 43.34
N GLY A 281 -2.18 20.69 42.52
CA GLY A 281 -1.24 21.11 41.48
C GLY A 281 -0.94 20.01 40.44
N THR A 282 -0.23 20.35 39.35
CA THR A 282 0.26 19.40 38.34
C THR A 282 1.20 18.34 38.92
N GLU A 283 1.97 18.70 39.95
CA GLU A 283 2.88 17.81 40.68
C GLU A 283 2.14 16.60 41.29
N SER A 284 0.94 16.82 41.83
CA SER A 284 0.09 15.75 42.38
C SER A 284 -0.36 14.74 41.30
N ARG A 285 -0.55 15.19 40.05
CA ARG A 285 -0.97 14.31 38.93
C ARG A 285 0.17 13.46 38.39
N VAL A 286 1.38 13.99 38.43
CA VAL A 286 2.61 13.30 38.05
C VAL A 286 2.89 12.18 39.05
N GLN A 287 2.89 12.50 40.34
CA GLN A 287 3.09 11.53 41.43
C GLN A 287 2.03 10.41 41.42
N ALA A 288 0.77 10.76 41.14
CA ALA A 288 -0.31 9.79 40.94
C ALA A 288 -0.09 8.84 39.75
N GLY A 289 0.62 9.29 38.71
CA GLY A 289 0.91 8.46 37.53
C GLY A 289 2.04 7.46 37.77
N GLU A 290 3.10 7.87 38.46
CA GLU A 290 4.20 6.99 38.86
C GLU A 290 3.71 5.87 39.79
N MET A 291 2.82 6.20 40.74
CA MET A 291 2.22 5.21 41.67
C MET A 291 1.40 4.12 40.96
N LEU A 292 1.01 4.34 39.71
CA LEU A 292 0.25 3.41 38.87
C LEU A 292 1.10 2.76 37.76
N GLY A 293 2.43 2.93 37.80
CA GLY A 293 3.36 2.31 36.87
C GLY A 293 3.37 2.93 35.47
N ALA A 294 2.86 4.16 35.32
CA ALA A 294 2.92 4.90 34.05
C ALA A 294 4.11 5.86 34.05
N ASN A 295 5.02 5.69 33.09
CA ASN A 295 6.17 6.58 32.90
C ASN A 295 5.79 7.81 32.04
N MET A 296 4.64 7.79 31.36
CA MET A 296 4.14 8.91 30.56
C MET A 296 2.68 9.23 30.89
N ILE A 297 2.35 10.53 30.94
CA ILE A 297 1.00 11.01 31.24
C ILE A 297 0.52 11.94 30.14
N ILE A 298 -0.64 11.63 29.56
CA ILE A 298 -1.37 12.55 28.67
C ILE A 298 -2.34 13.35 29.54
N THR A 299 -2.27 14.67 29.44
CA THR A 299 -3.19 15.58 30.13
C THR A 299 -3.41 16.84 29.30
N GLY A 300 -4.32 17.71 29.74
CA GLY A 300 -4.66 18.91 29.00
C GLY A 300 -5.86 19.63 29.57
N LYS A 301 -6.26 20.68 28.88
CA LYS A 301 -7.38 21.54 29.26
C LYS A 301 -8.23 21.88 28.04
N MET A 302 -9.54 21.77 28.20
CA MET A 302 -10.51 22.29 27.22
C MET A 302 -10.49 23.81 27.26
N MET A 303 -10.19 24.42 26.12
CA MET A 303 -10.12 25.88 25.95
C MET A 303 -11.45 26.44 25.48
N ASP A 304 -12.05 25.80 24.47
CA ASP A 304 -13.35 26.19 23.94
C ASP A 304 -14.14 24.95 23.47
N TYR A 305 -15.46 25.04 23.56
CA TYR A 305 -16.39 24.07 22.99
C TYR A 305 -17.69 24.76 22.63
N SER A 306 -18.04 24.74 21.35
CA SER A 306 -19.25 25.37 20.84
C SER A 306 -20.03 24.47 19.89
N VAL A 307 -21.35 24.50 20.04
CA VAL A 307 -22.30 23.78 19.18
C VAL A 307 -23.20 24.80 18.50
N GLN A 308 -23.11 24.89 17.18
CA GLN A 308 -23.96 25.73 16.35
C GLN A 308 -24.89 24.83 15.55
N SER A 309 -26.20 24.90 15.79
CA SER A 309 -27.20 24.06 15.13
C SER A 309 -28.29 24.90 14.48
N GLN A 310 -28.47 24.72 13.18
CA GLN A 310 -29.63 25.18 12.42
C GLN A 310 -30.54 23.97 12.17
N PRO A 311 -31.70 23.87 12.87
CA PRO A 311 -32.64 22.79 12.62
C PRO A 311 -33.14 22.83 11.18
N ILE A 312 -33.56 21.67 10.65
CA ILE A 312 -34.00 21.58 9.26
C ILE A 312 -35.21 22.48 9.04
N GLN A 313 -35.00 23.55 8.27
CA GLN A 313 -36.04 24.48 7.87
C GLN A 313 -36.60 24.06 6.51
N THR A 314 -37.91 24.22 6.33
CA THR A 314 -38.58 24.01 5.05
C THR A 314 -38.88 25.36 4.42
N SER A 315 -38.41 25.56 3.19
CA SER A 315 -38.69 26.76 2.40
C SER A 315 -39.34 26.39 1.07
N ARG A 316 -40.31 27.19 0.64
CA ARG A 316 -40.99 27.02 -0.65
C ARG A 316 -40.22 27.80 -1.72
N GLN A 317 -39.70 27.08 -2.70
CA GLN A 317 -38.87 27.65 -3.75
C GLN A 317 -39.61 27.70 -5.09
N PRO A 318 -39.51 28.82 -5.84
CA PRO A 318 -40.07 28.93 -7.18
C PRO A 318 -39.32 28.03 -8.18
N ALA A 319 -40.07 27.43 -9.09
CA ALA A 319 -39.51 26.65 -10.19
C ALA A 319 -40.42 26.68 -11.42
N PHE A 320 -39.91 26.14 -12.52
CA PHE A 320 -40.64 26.02 -13.77
C PHE A 320 -40.63 24.58 -14.26
N GLU A 321 -41.80 24.08 -14.61
CA GLU A 321 -41.94 22.76 -15.22
C GLU A 321 -41.98 22.91 -16.74
N GLN A 322 -41.02 22.29 -17.41
CA GLN A 322 -40.97 22.21 -18.86
C GLN A 322 -42.09 21.33 -19.38
N ILE A 323 -42.94 21.89 -20.23
CA ILE A 323 -44.01 21.21 -20.94
C ILE A 323 -43.81 21.37 -22.45
N LYS A 324 -44.29 20.38 -23.21
CA LYS A 324 -44.29 20.42 -24.67
C LYS A 324 -45.72 20.66 -25.13
N VAL A 325 -45.97 21.75 -25.84
CA VAL A 325 -47.29 22.10 -26.37
C VAL A 325 -47.25 22.09 -27.90
N GLN A 326 -48.28 21.53 -28.53
CA GLN A 326 -48.42 21.61 -29.99
C GLN A 326 -48.98 22.98 -30.35
N LYS A 327 -48.24 23.72 -31.16
CA LYS A 327 -48.67 25.00 -31.73
C LYS A 327 -48.77 24.88 -33.23
N VAL A 328 -49.64 25.69 -33.82
CA VAL A 328 -49.78 25.81 -35.27
C VAL A 328 -49.08 27.08 -35.70
N ASN A 329 -48.18 26.98 -36.67
CA ASN A 329 -47.52 28.15 -37.21
C ASN A 329 -48.57 29.04 -37.89
N PRO A 330 -48.75 30.31 -37.47
CA PRO A 330 -49.80 31.18 -38.01
C PRO A 330 -49.70 31.39 -39.52
N ARG A 331 -48.49 31.28 -40.08
CA ARG A 331 -48.18 31.53 -41.50
C ARG A 331 -48.20 30.26 -42.36
N THR A 332 -47.66 29.15 -41.88
CA THR A 332 -47.56 27.90 -42.67
C THR A 332 -48.66 26.88 -42.36
N LYS A 333 -49.47 27.10 -41.31
CA LYS A 333 -50.51 26.17 -40.80
C LYS A 333 -49.99 24.79 -40.36
N GLU A 334 -48.68 24.58 -40.35
CA GLU A 334 -48.05 23.34 -39.88
C GLU A 334 -48.02 23.27 -38.35
N LYS A 335 -48.14 22.05 -37.81
CA LYS A 335 -48.02 21.78 -36.37
C LYS A 335 -46.54 21.68 -35.99
N TYR A 336 -46.12 22.39 -34.97
CA TYR A 336 -44.80 22.27 -34.36
C TYR A 336 -44.91 22.12 -32.84
N VAL A 337 -43.91 21.48 -32.23
CA VAL A 337 -43.86 21.33 -30.77
C VAL A 337 -43.07 22.47 -30.18
N ALA A 338 -43.73 23.35 -29.44
CA ALA A 338 -43.10 24.41 -28.68
C ALA A 338 -42.80 23.93 -27.24
N THR A 339 -41.66 24.35 -26.70
CA THR A 339 -41.36 24.18 -25.27
C THR A 339 -41.90 25.38 -24.51
N GLU A 340 -42.70 25.12 -23.49
CA GLU A 340 -43.18 26.14 -22.56
C GLU A 340 -42.81 25.79 -21.12
N TYR A 341 -42.83 26.80 -20.25
CA TYR A 341 -42.43 26.68 -18.86
C TYR A 341 -43.56 27.14 -17.95
N ARG A 342 -44.16 26.19 -17.23
CA ARG A 342 -45.25 26.46 -16.29
C ARG A 342 -44.71 26.74 -14.90
N LYS A 343 -45.11 27.87 -14.31
CA LYS A 343 -44.77 28.25 -12.93
C LYS A 343 -45.23 27.17 -11.96
N THR A 344 -44.33 26.72 -11.10
CA THR A 344 -44.60 25.73 -10.06
C THR A 344 -43.68 25.97 -8.86
N TYR A 345 -43.83 25.14 -7.84
CA TYR A 345 -43.02 25.24 -6.64
C TYR A 345 -42.51 23.86 -6.23
N TYR A 346 -41.38 23.87 -5.52
CA TYR A 346 -40.91 22.72 -4.77
C TYR A 346 -40.61 23.15 -3.32
N LYS A 347 -40.51 22.18 -2.43
CA LYS A 347 -40.05 22.39 -1.05
C LYS A 347 -38.57 22.11 -1.01
N GLU A 348 -37.80 23.03 -0.48
CA GLU A 348 -36.39 22.84 -0.15
C GLU A 348 -36.25 22.71 1.37
N TYR A 349 -35.41 21.79 1.80
CA TYR A 349 -35.11 21.48 3.19
C TYR A 349 -33.63 21.71 3.41
N SER A 350 -33.29 22.60 4.33
CA SER A 350 -31.91 22.94 4.64
C SER A 350 -31.69 22.97 6.14
N GLY A 351 -30.61 22.37 6.59
CA GLY A 351 -30.17 22.41 7.98
C GLY A 351 -28.68 22.14 8.09
N SER A 352 -28.08 22.56 9.20
CA SER A 352 -26.66 22.34 9.45
C SER A 352 -26.37 22.24 10.94
N ARG A 353 -25.35 21.46 11.31
CA ARG A 353 -24.80 21.39 12.66
C ARG A 353 -23.29 21.43 12.58
N ASN A 354 -22.69 22.35 13.32
CA ASN A 354 -21.24 22.52 13.41
C ASN A 354 -20.86 22.42 14.89
N ILE A 355 -19.91 21.55 15.21
CA ILE A 355 -19.33 21.43 16.54
C ILE A 355 -17.85 21.77 16.45
N THR A 356 -17.40 22.72 17.26
CA THR A 356 -16.01 23.15 17.33
C THR A 356 -15.47 22.88 18.73
N ALA A 357 -14.26 22.37 18.82
CA ALA A 357 -13.54 22.19 20.07
C ALA A 357 -12.11 22.71 19.93
N ALA A 358 -11.66 23.43 20.96
CA ALA A 358 -10.28 23.85 21.14
C ALA A 358 -9.77 23.29 22.47
N LEU A 359 -8.60 22.67 22.46
CA LEU A 359 -7.97 22.17 23.67
C LEU A 359 -6.45 22.33 23.61
N GLN A 360 -5.85 22.46 24.77
CA GLN A 360 -4.42 22.29 24.96
C GLN A 360 -4.17 20.88 25.48
N TYR A 361 -3.13 20.21 24.99
CA TYR A 361 -2.67 18.93 25.52
C TYR A 361 -1.16 18.95 25.76
N GLN A 362 -0.72 18.09 26.67
CA GLN A 362 0.66 17.83 27.00
C GLN A 362 0.85 16.34 27.28
N VAL A 363 2.00 15.81 26.87
CA VAL A 363 2.51 14.49 27.20
C VAL A 363 3.71 14.72 28.10
N ILE A 364 3.63 14.23 29.33
CA ILE A 364 4.59 14.51 30.40
C ILE A 364 5.29 13.22 30.78
N ASN A 365 6.62 13.25 30.90
CA ASN A 365 7.38 12.18 31.51
C ASN A 365 7.14 12.20 33.02
N ALA A 366 6.63 11.11 33.57
CA ALA A 366 6.20 11.05 34.96
C ALA A 366 7.36 11.12 35.95
N GLU A 367 8.54 10.62 35.57
CA GLU A 367 9.74 10.59 36.44
C GLU A 367 10.42 11.95 36.55
N THR A 368 10.46 12.70 35.44
CA THR A 368 11.18 13.98 35.36
C THR A 368 10.26 15.20 35.44
N GLY A 369 8.96 15.02 35.21
CA GLY A 369 8.00 16.11 35.03
C GLY A 369 8.17 16.86 33.70
N GLU A 370 9.05 16.43 32.80
CA GLU A 370 9.31 17.10 31.53
C GLU A 370 8.17 16.94 30.53
N VAL A 371 7.81 18.01 29.83
CA VAL A 371 6.84 17.99 28.73
C VAL A 371 7.55 17.56 27.44
N VAL A 372 7.34 16.31 27.02
CA VAL A 372 7.98 15.76 25.81
C VAL A 372 7.22 16.10 24.52
N SER A 373 5.93 16.41 24.63
CA SER A 373 5.08 16.78 23.51
C SER A 373 3.91 17.60 24.02
N GLY A 374 3.45 18.56 23.23
CA GLY A 374 2.28 19.36 23.58
C GLY A 374 1.90 20.33 22.48
N GLY A 375 0.69 20.85 22.58
CA GLY A 375 0.18 21.78 21.60
C GLY A 375 -1.27 22.16 21.84
N VAL A 376 -1.80 22.96 20.92
CA VAL A 376 -3.21 23.36 20.89
C VAL A 376 -3.85 22.72 19.66
N ILE A 377 -4.94 22.01 19.86
CA ILE A 377 -5.74 21.38 18.81
C ILE A 377 -7.04 22.15 18.68
N ASN A 378 -7.32 22.61 17.47
CA ASN A 378 -8.55 23.30 17.11
C ASN A 378 -9.22 22.52 15.97
N GLU A 379 -10.30 21.82 16.30
CA GLU A 379 -11.00 20.97 15.35
C GLU A 379 -12.48 21.36 15.22
N THR A 380 -13.02 21.14 14.02
CA THR A 380 -14.43 21.39 13.74
C THR A 380 -14.99 20.25 12.92
N GLU A 381 -16.11 19.69 13.39
CA GLU A 381 -16.90 18.73 12.64
C GLU A 381 -18.26 19.30 12.24
N ARG A 382 -18.65 19.03 11.00
CA ARG A 382 -19.82 19.64 10.37
C ARG A 382 -20.72 18.59 9.76
N ASP A 383 -22.01 18.85 9.81
CA ASP A 383 -23.03 18.08 9.14
C ASP A 383 -24.05 19.01 8.51
N ASN A 384 -24.31 18.83 7.22
CA ASN A 384 -25.32 19.62 6.52
C ASN A 384 -26.26 18.71 5.72
N VAL A 385 -27.49 19.19 5.58
CA VAL A 385 -28.55 18.60 4.79
C VAL A 385 -29.08 19.69 3.86
N ASN A 386 -29.14 19.39 2.56
CA ASN A 386 -29.83 20.21 1.59
C ASN A 386 -30.54 19.30 0.59
N TYR A 387 -31.87 19.33 0.57
CA TYR A 387 -32.64 18.50 -0.33
C TYR A 387 -33.98 19.09 -0.72
N ALA A 388 -34.59 18.53 -1.78
CA ALA A 388 -35.85 19.01 -2.32
C ALA A 388 -36.91 17.91 -2.40
N SER A 389 -38.18 18.29 -2.22
CA SER A 389 -39.35 17.43 -2.44
C SER A 389 -40.44 18.18 -3.22
N ARG A 390 -41.19 17.44 -4.04
CA ARG A 390 -42.32 17.95 -4.83
C ARG A 390 -43.30 16.80 -5.08
N LYS A 391 -44.59 17.11 -5.20
CA LYS A 391 -45.59 16.17 -5.71
C LYS A 391 -45.46 16.08 -7.23
N GLY A 392 -45.17 14.90 -7.77
CA GLY A 392 -44.94 14.67 -9.20
C GLY A 392 -43.46 14.62 -9.61
N GLY A 393 -43.19 14.50 -10.91
CA GLY A 393 -41.82 14.38 -11.43
C GLY A 393 -40.98 15.66 -11.28
N PHE A 394 -39.67 15.50 -11.11
CA PHE A 394 -38.70 16.60 -11.02
C PHE A 394 -37.74 16.68 -12.22
N LYS A 395 -37.73 15.68 -13.12
CA LYS A 395 -36.81 15.62 -14.27
C LYS A 395 -36.95 16.82 -15.22
N ASN A 396 -38.17 17.34 -15.35
CA ASN A 396 -38.51 18.47 -16.21
C ASN A 396 -38.56 19.80 -15.43
N LEU A 397 -38.06 19.83 -14.19
CA LEU A 397 -38.06 21.00 -13.36
C LEU A 397 -36.80 21.85 -13.61
N TYR A 398 -36.98 23.16 -13.68
CA TYR A 398 -35.93 24.15 -13.86
C TYR A 398 -36.03 25.19 -12.75
N PRO A 399 -34.90 25.66 -12.21
CA PRO A 399 -34.90 26.77 -11.27
C PRO A 399 -35.31 28.07 -11.98
N GLY A 400 -35.86 29.01 -11.23
CA GLY A 400 -36.16 30.32 -11.76
C GLY A 400 -36.83 31.23 -10.73
N GLU A 401 -36.95 32.50 -11.09
CA GLU A 401 -37.41 33.54 -10.18
C GLU A 401 -38.78 34.06 -10.62
N PHE A 402 -39.75 34.05 -9.71
CA PHE A 402 -41.01 34.78 -9.84
C PHE A 402 -41.58 35.08 -8.45
N SER A 403 -42.17 36.26 -8.27
CA SER A 403 -42.82 36.66 -7.02
C SER A 403 -44.28 36.19 -6.97
N SER A 404 -44.77 35.87 -5.76
CA SER A 404 -46.19 35.62 -5.49
C SER A 404 -46.90 36.80 -4.81
N SER A 405 -46.27 37.98 -4.78
CA SER A 405 -46.89 39.18 -4.23
C SER A 405 -48.01 39.64 -5.15
N LEU A 406 -49.22 39.69 -4.59
CA LEU A 406 -50.45 40.21 -5.20
C LEU A 406 -50.19 41.62 -5.73
N GLY A 407 -50.37 41.83 -7.03
CA GLY A 407 -50.21 43.14 -7.67
C GLY A 407 -49.96 42.97 -9.15
N GLY A 408 -51.04 42.71 -9.90
CA GLY A 408 -51.00 42.48 -11.34
C GLY A 408 -50.44 43.69 -12.07
N LEU A 409 -49.16 43.61 -12.47
CA LEU A 409 -48.58 44.21 -13.67
C LEU A 409 -47.13 43.70 -13.79
N MET A 410 -46.99 42.66 -14.61
CA MET A 410 -45.77 42.17 -15.26
C MET A 410 -44.43 42.27 -14.51
N LYS A 411 -44.03 41.18 -13.84
CA LYS A 411 -42.68 40.63 -14.03
C LYS A 411 -42.84 39.24 -14.62
N GLU A 412 -42.52 39.08 -15.90
CA GLU A 412 -42.35 37.76 -16.50
C GLU A 412 -41.36 36.97 -15.64
N GLY A 413 -41.75 35.78 -15.21
CA GLY A 413 -40.86 34.96 -14.38
C GLY A 413 -39.67 34.51 -15.21
N LYS A 414 -38.46 34.59 -14.65
CA LYS A 414 -37.23 34.24 -15.37
C LYS A 414 -36.90 32.77 -15.14
N VAL A 415 -36.93 31.97 -16.20
CA VAL A 415 -36.49 30.57 -16.17
C VAL A 415 -34.98 30.51 -16.35
N ILE A 416 -34.29 29.76 -15.51
CA ILE A 416 -32.86 29.50 -15.65
C ILE A 416 -32.70 28.14 -16.35
N THR A 417 -32.42 28.19 -17.65
CA THR A 417 -32.30 26.98 -18.51
C THR A 417 -30.89 26.39 -18.54
N SER A 418 -29.93 27.00 -17.84
CA SER A 418 -28.54 26.52 -17.82
C SER A 418 -28.46 25.08 -17.28
N TYR A 419 -27.63 24.26 -17.93
CA TYR A 419 -27.42 22.88 -17.53
C TYR A 419 -26.93 22.76 -16.08
N LYS A 420 -25.99 23.63 -15.67
CA LYS A 420 -25.46 23.66 -14.30
C LYS A 420 -26.55 23.90 -13.26
N ALA A 421 -27.40 24.91 -13.46
CA ALA A 421 -28.46 25.23 -12.51
C ALA A 421 -29.53 24.12 -12.46
N LYS A 422 -29.87 23.53 -13.61
CA LYS A 422 -30.78 22.38 -13.68
C LYS A 422 -30.21 21.18 -12.92
N SER A 423 -28.94 20.86 -13.15
CA SER A 423 -28.25 19.75 -12.48
C SER A 423 -28.17 19.96 -10.96
N GLN A 424 -27.82 21.17 -10.51
CA GLN A 424 -27.81 21.54 -9.09
C GLN A 424 -29.19 21.43 -8.43
N LEU A 425 -30.27 21.77 -9.14
CA LEU A 425 -31.62 21.57 -8.64
C LEU A 425 -31.96 20.09 -8.57
N GLN A 426 -31.65 19.32 -9.61
CA GLN A 426 -31.90 17.88 -9.66
C GLN A 426 -31.15 17.10 -8.57
N SER A 427 -29.90 17.48 -8.27
CA SER A 427 -29.11 16.84 -7.22
C SER A 427 -29.77 16.94 -5.83
N LYS A 428 -30.53 18.03 -5.56
CA LYS A 428 -31.31 18.17 -4.32
C LYS A 428 -32.46 17.16 -4.24
N PHE A 429 -33.08 16.80 -5.35
CA PHE A 429 -34.13 15.77 -5.37
C PHE A 429 -33.55 14.37 -5.19
N THR A 430 -32.36 14.12 -5.74
CA THR A 430 -31.69 12.82 -5.65
C THR A 430 -30.81 12.64 -4.41
N SER A 431 -30.64 13.68 -3.58
CA SER A 431 -29.90 13.57 -2.32
C SER A 431 -30.51 12.51 -1.41
N SER A 432 -29.73 11.50 -1.05
CA SER A 432 -30.13 10.44 -0.12
C SER A 432 -30.14 10.92 1.34
N LYS A 433 -29.36 11.97 1.64
CA LYS A 433 -29.21 12.50 2.99
C LYS A 433 -30.36 13.46 3.32
N ARG A 434 -31.31 12.98 4.12
CA ARG A 434 -32.52 13.72 4.53
C ARG A 434 -32.51 14.17 5.99
N GLU A 435 -31.59 13.64 6.80
CA GLU A 435 -31.52 13.87 8.24
C GLU A 435 -30.13 14.35 8.65
N LEU A 436 -30.09 15.17 9.69
CA LEU A 436 -28.84 15.61 10.32
C LEU A 436 -28.37 14.54 11.30
N ARG A 437 -27.07 14.25 11.30
CA ARG A 437 -26.43 13.42 12.32
C ARG A 437 -26.69 14.00 13.71
N SER A 438 -26.90 13.15 14.70
CA SER A 438 -27.16 13.59 16.08
C SER A 438 -25.94 14.35 16.64
N GLU A 439 -26.17 15.22 17.63
CA GLU A 439 -25.06 15.95 18.27
C GLU A 439 -24.04 14.97 18.86
N ASN A 440 -24.51 13.89 19.48
CA ASN A 440 -23.66 12.85 20.04
C ASN A 440 -22.79 12.14 18.99
N GLN A 441 -23.30 11.92 17.77
CA GLN A 441 -22.53 11.34 16.66
C GLN A 441 -21.41 12.28 16.21
N ILE A 442 -21.74 13.55 15.93
CA ILE A 442 -20.74 14.54 15.50
C ILE A 442 -19.70 14.77 16.60
N ARG A 443 -20.13 14.78 17.87
CA ARG A 443 -19.22 14.90 19.02
C ARG A 443 -18.28 13.71 19.15
N ALA A 444 -18.76 12.49 18.89
CA ALA A 444 -17.92 11.30 18.89
C ALA A 444 -16.87 11.33 17.77
N ASP A 445 -17.26 11.74 16.56
CA ASP A 445 -16.33 11.88 15.43
C ASP A 445 -15.27 12.96 15.70
N LEU A 446 -15.69 14.10 16.26
CA LEU A 446 -14.78 15.17 16.65
C LEU A 446 -13.77 14.70 17.73
N ALA A 447 -14.25 13.99 18.75
CA ALA A 447 -13.40 13.41 19.78
C ALA A 447 -12.39 12.41 19.20
N GLN A 448 -12.83 11.56 18.27
CA GLN A 448 -11.97 10.59 17.61
C GLN A 448 -10.87 11.27 16.79
N LYS A 449 -11.22 12.34 16.05
CA LYS A 449 -10.27 13.11 15.26
C LYS A 449 -9.21 13.81 16.11
N ILE A 450 -9.64 14.41 17.23
CA ILE A 450 -8.73 14.99 18.23
C ILE A 450 -7.80 13.92 18.81
N ALA A 451 -8.36 12.77 19.21
CA ALA A 451 -7.59 11.68 19.78
C ALA A 451 -6.54 11.15 18.80
N GLN A 452 -6.87 10.98 17.52
CA GLN A 452 -5.93 10.56 16.48
C GLN A 452 -4.75 11.54 16.32
N ASN A 453 -5.01 12.85 16.44
CA ASN A 453 -3.96 13.87 16.38
C ASN A 453 -3.02 13.77 17.58
N ILE A 454 -3.56 13.58 18.79
CA ILE A 454 -2.73 13.39 20.00
C ILE A 454 -1.93 12.09 19.92
N VAL A 455 -2.57 10.98 19.54
CA VAL A 455 -1.94 9.66 19.48
C VAL A 455 -0.86 9.57 18.40
N SER A 456 -1.03 10.25 17.25
CA SER A 456 0.04 10.29 16.25
C SER A 456 1.31 10.97 16.79
N LYS A 457 1.15 12.04 17.59
CA LYS A 457 2.28 12.70 18.27
C LYS A 457 2.93 11.84 19.35
N VAL A 458 2.15 10.99 20.03
CA VAL A 458 2.69 9.98 20.93
C VAL A 458 3.49 8.92 20.17
N HIS A 459 3.04 8.49 18.98
CA HIS A 459 3.77 7.53 18.16
C HIS A 459 5.05 8.09 17.54
N GLU A 460 5.11 9.40 17.27
CA GLU A 460 6.33 10.07 16.82
C GLU A 460 7.40 10.16 17.91
N TYR A 461 7.02 10.07 19.19
CA TYR A 461 7.97 10.15 20.31
C TYR A 461 8.87 8.90 20.37
N ASN A 462 10.17 9.13 20.27
CA ASN A 462 11.20 8.13 20.49
C ASN A 462 12.17 8.63 21.57
N PRO A 463 12.18 8.01 22.77
CA PRO A 463 13.08 8.43 23.86
C PRO A 463 14.56 8.15 23.57
N GLU A 464 14.88 7.41 22.50
CA GLU A 464 16.25 6.99 22.15
C GLU A 464 16.94 7.92 21.12
N LEU A 465 16.22 8.93 20.61
CA LEU A 465 16.75 9.96 19.69
C LEU A 465 17.10 11.23 20.48
#